data_AF-A0A939MBV7-F1
#
_entry.id   AF-A0A939MBV7-F1
#
_cell.length_a   1.000
_cell.length_b   1.000
_cell.length_c   1.000
_cell.angle_alpha   90.00
_cell.angle_beta   90.00
_cell.angle_gamma   90.00
#
_symmetry.space_group_name_H-M   'P 1'
#
loop_
_entity.id
_entity.type
_entity.pdbx_description
1 polymer ?
#
loop_
_entity_poly.entity_id
_entity_poly.type
_entity_poly.pdbx_seq_one_letter_code
_entity_poly.pdbx_strand_id
1 'polypeptide(L)' 'MTHQTNPGLEKRDDRTFSSPVALAFVRTVVARRRISEAEARKIYLDYLNRTQPGADAPAARGMT' A
#
# COMPACT_ATOMS: atom_id res chain seq x y z
N MET A 1 4.46 -25.72 -2.52
CA MET A 1 4.52 -24.31 -2.07
C MET A 1 3.53 -23.52 -2.90
N THR A 2 2.32 -23.31 -2.40
CA THR A 2 1.25 -22.60 -3.11
C THR A 2 1.44 -21.10 -2.91
N HIS A 3 2.00 -20.42 -3.93
CA HIS A 3 1.90 -18.97 -4.04
C HIS A 3 0.43 -18.61 -4.25
N GLN A 4 -0.27 -18.21 -3.19
CA GLN A 4 -1.55 -17.54 -3.32
C GLN A 4 -1.28 -16.12 -3.85
N THR A 5 -1.12 -15.99 -5.16
CA THR A 5 -1.26 -14.70 -5.84
C THR A 5 -2.69 -14.26 -5.62
N ASN A 6 -2.90 -13.27 -4.77
CA ASN A 6 -4.21 -12.78 -4.39
C ASN A 6 -4.66 -11.78 -5.48
N PRO A 7 -5.48 -12.17 -6.48
CA PRO A 7 -5.76 -11.32 -7.65
C PRO A 7 -6.55 -10.05 -7.29
N GLY A 8 -7.14 -10.01 -6.09
CA GLY A 8 -7.80 -8.83 -5.54
C GLY A 8 -6.84 -7.69 -5.17
N LEU A 9 -5.57 -7.99 -4.86
CA LEU A 9 -4.55 -6.99 -4.58
C LEU A 9 -4.03 -6.35 -5.87
N GLU A 10 -3.77 -7.16 -6.91
CA GLU A 10 -3.28 -6.65 -8.21
C GLU A 10 -4.32 -5.76 -8.91
N LYS A 11 -5.60 -6.13 -8.93
CA LYS A 11 -6.65 -5.26 -9.51
C LYS A 11 -6.87 -3.95 -8.74
N ARG A 12 -6.58 -3.94 -7.44
CA ARG A 12 -6.70 -2.75 -6.60
C ARG A 12 -5.49 -1.83 -6.80
N ASP A 13 -4.32 -2.39 -7.11
CA ASP A 13 -3.08 -1.68 -7.41
C ASP A 13 -3.23 -0.76 -8.63
N ASP A 14 -3.69 -1.31 -9.76
CA ASP A 14 -3.90 -0.58 -11.02
C ASP A 14 -4.84 0.63 -10.85
N ARG A 15 -5.95 0.44 -10.12
CA ARG A 15 -6.91 1.53 -9.86
C ARG A 15 -6.38 2.56 -8.86
N THR A 16 -5.58 2.13 -7.87
CA THR A 16 -4.99 3.02 -6.86
C THR A 16 -3.95 3.95 -7.50
N PHE A 17 -3.13 3.42 -8.40
CA PHE A 17 -2.13 4.20 -9.14
C PHE A 17 -2.69 4.96 -10.34
N SER A 18 -3.97 4.80 -10.67
CA SER A 18 -4.68 5.67 -11.61
C SER A 18 -5.03 7.04 -11.01
N SER A 19 -4.89 7.22 -9.69
CA SER A 19 -5.14 8.49 -9.02
C SER A 19 -4.02 9.50 -9.31
N PRO A 20 -4.33 10.77 -9.64
CA PRO A 20 -3.32 11.80 -9.86
C PRO A 20 -2.45 12.04 -8.63
N VAL A 21 -2.99 11.84 -7.42
CA VAL A 21 -2.24 11.95 -6.17
C VAL A 21 -1.21 10.83 -6.04
N ALA A 22 -1.60 9.59 -6.34
CA ALA A 22 -0.71 8.44 -6.29
C ALA A 22 0.44 8.59 -7.30
N LEU A 23 0.13 9.05 -8.52
CA LEU A 23 1.14 9.32 -9.55
C LEU A 23 2.12 10.42 -9.15
N ALA A 24 1.61 11.55 -8.61
CA ALA A 24 2.47 12.64 -8.14
C ALA A 24 3.38 12.20 -7.00
N PHE A 25 2.86 11.40 -6.05
CA PHE A 25 3.64 10.84 -4.96
C PHE A 25 4.77 9.95 -5.49
N VAL A 26 4.44 8.97 -6.34
CA VAL A 26 5.43 8.03 -6.88
C VAL A 26 6.53 8.77 -7.65
N ARG A 27 6.16 9.70 -8.54
CA ARG A 27 7.14 10.51 -9.29
C ARG A 27 8.05 11.33 -8.37
N THR A 28 7.49 11.90 -7.30
CA THR A 28 8.26 12.68 -6.32
C THR A 28 9.25 11.79 -5.57
N VAL A 29 8.82 10.62 -5.11
CA VAL A 29 9.67 9.69 -4.37
C VAL A 29 10.80 9.15 -5.24
N VAL A 30 10.52 8.78 -6.49
CA VAL A 30 11.53 8.36 -7.47
C VAL A 30 12.57 9.46 -7.68
N ALA A 31 12.13 10.71 -7.94
CA ALA A 31 13.04 11.83 -8.18
C ALA A 31 13.90 12.17 -6.96
N ARG A 32 13.35 12.07 -5.74
CA ARG A 32 14.05 12.43 -4.50
C ARG A 32 14.97 11.34 -3.97
N ARG A 33 14.55 10.07 -4.06
CA ARG A 33 15.27 8.94 -3.46
C ARG A 33 16.08 8.13 -4.45
N ARG A 34 15.97 8.41 -5.76
CA ARG A 34 16.61 7.65 -6.85
C ARG A 34 16.36 6.14 -6.76
N ILE A 35 15.13 5.77 -6.39
CA ILE A 35 14.67 4.39 -6.35
C ILE A 35 13.80 4.08 -7.57
N SER A 36 13.60 2.81 -7.85
CA SER A 36 12.69 2.35 -8.92
C SER A 36 11.24 2.70 -8.62
N GLU A 37 10.44 2.84 -9.69
CA GLU A 37 9.01 3.14 -9.57
C GLU A 37 8.26 2.09 -8.76
N ALA A 38 8.57 0.81 -8.94
CA ALA A 38 7.98 -0.30 -8.18
C ALA A 38 8.22 -0.18 -6.67
N GLU A 39 9.41 0.27 -6.25
CA GLU A 39 9.72 0.48 -4.83
C GLU A 39 8.96 1.70 -4.29
N ALA A 40 8.85 2.77 -5.08
CA ALA A 40 8.06 3.95 -4.71
C ALA A 40 6.55 3.63 -4.57
N ARG A 41 6.00 2.74 -5.42
CA ARG A 41 4.63 2.24 -5.31
C ARG A 41 4.41 1.48 -4.00
N LYS A 42 5.34 0.59 -3.62
CA LYS A 42 5.28 -0.12 -2.32
C LYS A 42 5.24 0.84 -1.13
N ILE A 43 6.04 1.91 -1.16
CA ILE A 43 6.03 2.94 -0.11
C ILE A 43 4.65 3.62 -0.01
N TYR A 44 4.00 3.89 -1.15
CA TYR A 44 2.66 4.48 -1.16
C TYR A 44 1.61 3.53 -0.58
N LEU A 45 1.68 2.23 -0.90
CA LEU A 45 0.78 1.22 -0.33
C LEU A 45 1.00 1.03 1.17
N ASP A 46 2.25 1.02 1.63
CA ASP A 46 2.59 0.97 3.05
C ASP A 46 2.00 2.19 3.80
N TYR A 47 2.10 3.38 3.21
CA TYR A 47 1.46 4.58 3.77
C TYR A 47 -0.06 4.43 3.92
N LEU A 48 -0.75 3.96 2.87
CA LEU A 48 -2.20 3.75 2.92
C LEU A 48 -2.61 2.73 3.98
N ASN A 49 -1.87 1.62 4.10
CA ASN A 49 -2.13 0.59 5.10
C ASN A 49 -1.86 1.08 6.53
N ARG A 50 -0.81 1.89 6.75
CA ARG A 50 -0.52 2.51 8.06
C ARG A 50 -1.56 3.54 8.48
N THR A 51 -2.17 4.23 7.53
CA THR A 51 -3.21 5.22 7.82
C THR A 51 -4.60 4.60 8.08
N GLN A 52 -4.76 3.28 8.01
CA GLN A 52 -6.05 2.63 8.28
C GLN A 52 -6.25 2.46 9.80
N PRO A 53 -7.12 3.25 10.45
CA PRO A 53 -7.32 3.20 11.89
C PRO A 53 -8.15 1.94 12.22
N GLY A 54 -7.47 0.82 12.47
CA GLY A 54 -8.13 -0.44 12.81
C GLY A 54 -7.31 -1.71 12.60
N ALA A 55 -6.15 -1.63 11.92
CA ALA A 55 -5.30 -2.82 11.72
C ALA A 55 -4.46 -3.19 12.96
N ASP A 56 -4.31 -2.29 13.93
CA ASP A 56 -3.50 -2.47 15.14
C ASP A 56 -4.30 -2.26 16.44
N ALA A 57 -5.62 -2.49 16.42
CA ALA A 57 -6.35 -2.62 17.67
C ALA A 57 -6.11 -4.04 18.21
N PRO A 58 -5.35 -4.25 19.32
CA PRO A 58 -5.36 -5.55 19.97
C PRO A 58 -6.82 -5.84 20.34
N ALA A 59 -7.27 -7.06 20.06
CA ALA A 59 -8.58 -7.56 20.42
C ALA A 59 -8.76 -7.54 21.95
N ALA A 60 -8.97 -6.36 22.52
CA ALA A 60 -9.32 -6.14 23.90
C ALA A 60 -10.83 -6.31 24.02
N ARG A 61 -11.27 -7.57 24.22
CA ARG A 61 -12.35 -7.97 25.14
C ARG A 61 -12.89 -9.36 24.81
N GLY A 62 -12.37 -10.32 25.56
CA GLY A 62 -13.00 -11.61 25.83
C GLY A 62 -12.71 -12.02 27.27
N MET A 63 -12.84 -11.09 28.22
CA MET A 63 -12.96 -11.37 29.65
C MET A 63 -14.44 -11.26 30.00
N THR A 64 -15.14 -12.38 29.92
CA THR A 64 -16.32 -12.74 30.74
C THR A 64 -16.43 -14.25 30.72
#